data_AF-A0A1R4GZL4-F1
#
_entry.id   AF-A0A1R4GZL4-F1
#
_cell.length_a   1.000
_cell.length_b   1.000
_cell.length_c   1.000
_cell.angle_alpha   90.00
_cell.angle_beta   90.00
_cell.angle_gamma   90.00
#
_symmetry.space_group_name_H-M   'P 1'
#
loop_
_entity.id
_entity.type
_entity.pdbx_description
1 polymer ?
#
loop_
_entity_poly.entity_id
_entity_poly.type
_entity_poly.pdbx_seq_one_letter_code
_entity_poly.pdbx_strand_id
1 'polypeptide(L)'
;MIKPIISMSIVLLTGMMSETMAACATDSANSQYTQVIGAAALSSLLSGRTVCAMANGEQWQEYHSPSADLIDYKKGPNDPVDPSELVGTWTTVGSTAANSKAIYDYDASTFSYKVWQNGTPPNATYDFCNATTIITNAQLVTGSNGCP
;
A
#
# COMPACT_ATOMS: atom_id res chain seq x y z
N MET A 1 -53.96 -29.57 -35.85
CA MET A 1 -53.82 -28.38 -34.96
C MET A 1 -53.28 -28.83 -33.61
N ILE A 2 -52.60 -27.94 -32.86
CA ILE A 2 -51.65 -28.11 -31.73
C ILE A 2 -50.20 -28.25 -32.28
N LYS A 3 -49.41 -27.19 -32.52
CA LYS A 3 -48.84 -26.05 -31.76
C LYS A 3 -47.50 -26.43 -31.06
N PRO A 4 -46.34 -25.86 -31.47
CA PRO A 4 -45.03 -26.21 -30.93
C PRO A 4 -44.73 -25.42 -29.65
N ILE A 5 -44.05 -26.05 -28.68
CA ILE A 5 -43.44 -25.34 -27.54
C ILE A 5 -41.94 -25.58 -27.59
N ILE A 6 -41.23 -24.52 -27.98
CA ILE A 6 -39.79 -24.36 -27.91
C ILE A 6 -39.48 -24.07 -26.43
N SER A 7 -38.76 -24.97 -25.75
CA SER A 7 -38.21 -24.68 -24.43
C SER A 7 -36.71 -24.37 -24.58
N MET A 8 -36.42 -23.09 -24.73
CA MET A 8 -35.09 -22.53 -24.85
C MET A 8 -34.55 -22.29 -23.43
N SER A 9 -33.77 -23.24 -22.91
CA SER A 9 -33.13 -23.10 -21.60
C SER A 9 -31.92 -22.18 -21.71
N ILE A 10 -32.07 -20.95 -21.22
CA ILE A 10 -30.96 -20.04 -20.94
C ILE A 10 -30.26 -20.54 -19.67
N VAL A 11 -29.02 -21.01 -19.81
CA VAL A 11 -28.12 -21.23 -18.68
C VAL A 11 -27.37 -19.92 -18.46
N LEU A 12 -27.83 -19.13 -17.49
CA LEU A 12 -27.07 -18.00 -16.95
C LEU A 12 -25.97 -18.55 -16.02
N LEU A 13 -24.78 -18.72 -16.57
CA LEU A 13 -23.58 -18.99 -15.78
C LEU A 13 -23.06 -17.65 -15.25
N THR A 14 -23.41 -17.30 -14.02
CA THR A 14 -22.79 -16.18 -13.31
C THR A 14 -21.35 -16.59 -12.95
N GLY A 15 -20.39 -16.09 -13.72
CA GLY A 15 -18.98 -16.15 -13.35
C GLY A 15 -18.73 -15.25 -12.15
N MET A 16 -18.69 -15.82 -10.96
CA MET A 16 -18.14 -15.16 -9.79
C MET A 16 -16.62 -15.36 -9.84
N MET A 17 -15.92 -14.43 -10.47
CA MET A 17 -14.47 -14.33 -10.30
C MET A 17 -14.24 -13.77 -8.89
N SER A 18 -14.24 -14.64 -7.88
CA SER A 18 -13.70 -14.28 -6.57
C SER A 18 -12.19 -14.30 -6.68
N GLU A 19 -11.60 -13.17 -7.04
CA GLU A 19 -10.17 -12.95 -6.86
C GLU A 19 -9.96 -12.58 -5.39
N THR A 20 -9.50 -13.55 -4.60
CA THR A 20 -9.09 -13.31 -3.23
C THR A 20 -7.81 -12.47 -3.24
N MET A 21 -7.93 -11.15 -3.09
CA MET A 21 -6.81 -10.23 -2.81
C MET A 21 -6.35 -10.43 -1.35
N ALA A 22 -5.81 -11.59 -1.02
CA ALA A 22 -5.37 -11.94 0.34
C ALA A 22 -3.96 -11.40 0.60
N ALA A 23 -3.88 -10.17 1.10
CA ALA A 23 -2.73 -9.65 1.84
C ALA A 23 -3.13 -8.45 2.71
N CYS A 24 -3.98 -7.57 2.20
CA CYS A 24 -4.64 -6.56 3.02
C CYS A 24 -5.70 -7.24 3.88
N ALA A 25 -5.62 -7.11 5.21
CA ALA A 25 -6.68 -7.60 6.09
C ALA A 25 -7.95 -6.78 5.83
N THR A 26 -8.78 -7.23 4.89
CA THR A 26 -10.08 -6.60 4.60
C THR A 26 -11.11 -6.90 5.69
N ASP A 27 -10.75 -7.74 6.66
CA ASP A 27 -11.60 -8.13 7.77
C ASP A 27 -10.78 -8.12 9.08
N SER A 28 -11.30 -7.37 10.05
CA SER A 28 -11.01 -7.46 11.49
C SER A 28 -10.98 -8.88 12.07
N ALA A 29 -11.41 -9.90 11.33
CA ALA A 29 -11.35 -11.32 11.72
C ALA A 29 -9.92 -11.87 11.86
N ASN A 30 -8.91 -11.28 11.21
CA ASN A 30 -7.51 -11.63 11.49
C ASN A 30 -6.96 -10.68 12.56
N SER A 31 -7.03 -11.09 13.84
CA SER A 31 -6.59 -10.32 15.01
C SER A 31 -5.12 -9.88 14.98
N GLN A 32 -4.34 -10.33 14.00
CA GLN A 32 -2.95 -9.97 13.81
C GLN A 32 -2.76 -8.62 13.11
N TYR A 33 -3.75 -8.15 12.32
CA TYR A 33 -3.65 -6.91 11.56
C TYR A 33 -4.53 -5.81 12.14
N THR A 34 -3.97 -4.61 12.28
CA THR A 34 -4.70 -3.41 12.69
C THR A 34 -4.44 -2.29 11.70
N GLN A 35 -5.51 -1.67 11.16
CA GLN A 35 -5.34 -0.52 10.29
C GLN A 35 -4.77 0.67 11.08
N VAL A 36 -3.83 1.40 10.47
CA VAL A 36 -3.36 2.68 10.99
C VAL A 36 -4.40 3.75 10.61
N ILE A 37 -5.17 4.20 11.60
CA ILE A 37 -6.33 5.08 11.39
C ILE A 37 -5.98 6.52 11.76
N GLY A 38 -6.30 7.45 10.87
CA GLY A 38 -6.16 8.89 11.02
C GLY A 38 -4.91 9.45 10.37
N ALA A 39 -5.04 10.60 9.72
CA ALA A 39 -3.95 11.30 9.05
C ALA A 39 -2.75 11.56 9.99
N ALA A 40 -3.02 11.94 11.25
CA ALA A 40 -1.97 12.18 12.25
C ALA A 40 -1.21 10.91 12.64
N ALA A 41 -1.91 9.77 12.79
CA ALA A 41 -1.27 8.49 13.11
C ALA A 41 -0.40 8.00 11.94
N LEU A 42 -0.91 8.11 10.71
CA LEU A 42 -0.15 7.80 9.49
C LEU A 42 1.08 8.70 9.35
N SER A 43 0.92 10.01 9.57
CA SER A 43 2.04 10.96 9.48
C SER A 43 3.09 10.67 10.55
N SER A 44 2.68 10.42 11.80
CA SER A 44 3.60 10.02 12.87
C SER A 44 4.30 8.69 12.61
N LEU A 45 3.66 7.78 11.86
CA LEU A 45 4.22 6.49 11.51
C LEU A 45 5.28 6.61 10.41
N LEU A 46 5.01 7.41 9.37
CA LEU A 46 5.82 7.50 8.15
C LEU A 46 6.89 8.59 8.22
N SER A 47 6.57 9.76 8.79
CA SER A 47 7.45 10.93 8.77
C SER A 47 8.83 10.63 9.36
N GLY A 48 9.87 10.97 8.60
CA GLY A 48 11.26 10.74 8.95
C GLY A 48 11.68 9.27 8.87
N ARG A 49 10.99 8.43 8.10
CA ARG A 49 11.33 7.01 7.93
C ARG A 49 11.38 6.59 6.46
N THR A 50 12.26 5.66 6.13
CA THR A 50 12.27 4.93 4.86
C THR A 50 11.35 3.71 4.95
N VAL A 51 10.46 3.57 3.98
CA VAL A 51 9.70 2.34 3.76
C VAL A 51 10.55 1.36 2.97
N CYS A 52 10.72 0.17 3.51
CA CYS A 52 11.53 -0.92 2.96
C CYS A 52 10.66 -2.11 2.63
N ALA A 53 10.45 -2.39 1.34
CA ALA A 53 9.66 -3.54 0.91
C ALA A 53 10.12 -4.06 -0.46
N MET A 54 9.48 -5.14 -0.92
CA MET A 54 9.54 -5.56 -2.32
C MET A 54 8.24 -5.15 -3.01
N ALA A 55 8.34 -4.38 -4.09
CA ALA A 55 7.21 -4.00 -4.93
C ALA A 55 7.53 -4.35 -6.39
N ASN A 56 6.67 -5.14 -7.04
CA ASN A 56 6.84 -5.57 -8.44
C ASN A 56 8.21 -6.22 -8.77
N GLY A 57 8.84 -6.87 -7.79
CA GLY A 57 10.15 -7.50 -7.95
C GLY A 57 11.35 -6.56 -7.74
N GLU A 58 11.11 -5.29 -7.44
CA GLU A 58 12.12 -4.28 -7.14
C GLU A 58 12.09 -3.90 -5.65
N GLN A 59 13.23 -3.46 -5.14
CA GLN A 59 13.36 -3.01 -3.77
C GLN A 59 12.79 -1.60 -3.65
N TRP A 60 11.67 -1.48 -2.93
CA TRP A 60 11.07 -0.19 -2.61
C TRP A 60 11.77 0.40 -1.39
N GLN A 61 12.40 1.57 -1.57
CA GLN A 61 13.22 2.24 -0.54
C GLN A 61 12.91 3.74 -0.46
N GLU A 62 11.66 4.09 -0.24
CA GLU A 62 11.23 5.49 -0.23
C GLU A 62 11.25 6.12 1.16
N TYR A 63 11.98 7.21 1.30
CA TYR A 63 12.05 8.04 2.49
C TYR A 63 10.96 9.12 2.49
N HIS A 64 10.14 9.09 3.54
CA HIS A 64 9.09 10.07 3.83
C HIS A 64 9.67 11.24 4.61
N SER A 65 10.17 12.27 3.92
CA SER A 65 10.71 13.45 4.59
C SER A 65 9.65 14.17 5.42
N PRO A 66 10.00 14.74 6.60
CA PRO A 66 9.10 15.61 7.36
C PRO A 66 8.61 16.85 6.60
N SER A 67 9.29 17.23 5.52
CA SER A 67 8.87 18.29 4.57
C SER A 67 7.80 17.85 3.57
N ALA A 68 7.31 16.61 3.66
CA ALA A 68 6.40 15.97 2.70
C ALA A 68 7.04 15.51 1.38
N ASP A 69 8.36 15.60 1.23
CA ASP A 69 9.08 15.06 0.08
C ASP A 69 9.17 13.52 0.15
N LEU A 70 9.04 12.85 -1.00
CA LEU A 70 9.36 11.43 -1.19
C LEU A 70 10.70 11.31 -1.89
N ILE A 71 11.65 10.65 -1.22
CA ILE A 71 13.00 10.47 -1.74
C ILE A 71 13.23 8.97 -1.94
N ASP A 72 13.47 8.53 -3.17
CA ASP A 72 13.97 7.19 -3.43
C ASP A 72 15.43 7.12 -2.98
N TYR A 73 15.71 6.29 -1.97
CA TYR A 73 17.03 6.22 -1.35
C TYR A 73 18.08 5.65 -2.31
N LYS A 74 17.71 4.68 -3.17
CA LYS A 74 18.64 4.00 -4.08
C LYS A 74 19.89 3.46 -3.37
N LYS A 75 21.09 3.91 -3.74
CA LYS A 75 22.36 3.58 -3.07
C LYS A 75 22.86 4.66 -2.11
N GLY A 76 22.05 5.69 -1.86
CA GLY A 76 22.35 6.80 -0.96
C GLY A 76 22.80 8.07 -1.70
N PRO A 77 22.75 9.25 -1.06
CA PRO A 77 22.81 10.55 -1.73
C PRO A 77 24.16 10.89 -2.37
N ASN A 78 25.22 10.16 -2.03
CA ASN A 78 26.57 10.39 -2.54
C ASN A 78 27.07 9.24 -3.44
N ASP A 79 26.23 8.26 -3.78
CA ASP A 79 26.63 7.19 -4.69
C ASP A 79 26.87 7.78 -6.10
N PRO A 80 28.02 7.49 -6.75
CA PRO A 80 28.36 8.11 -8.03
C PRO A 80 27.59 7.54 -9.22
N VAL A 81 26.86 6.43 -9.05
CA VAL A 81 26.13 5.74 -10.11
C VAL A 81 24.62 5.86 -9.91
N ASP A 82 24.15 5.77 -8.67
CA ASP A 82 22.73 5.70 -8.34
C ASP A 82 22.41 6.48 -7.05
N PRO A 83 22.61 7.82 -7.07
CA PRO A 83 22.35 8.67 -5.93
C PRO A 83 20.86 8.76 -5.61
N SER A 84 20.53 9.01 -4.34
CA SER A 84 19.14 9.25 -3.92
C SER A 84 18.48 10.37 -4.73
N GLU A 85 17.19 10.23 -5.01
CA GLU A 85 16.44 11.13 -5.89
C GLU A 85 15.12 11.56 -5.26
N LEU A 86 14.75 12.83 -5.41
CA LEU A 86 13.40 13.30 -5.12
C LEU A 86 12.45 12.77 -6.19
N VAL A 87 11.53 11.90 -5.82
CA VAL A 87 10.61 11.22 -6.76
C VAL A 87 9.17 11.71 -6.66
N GLY A 88 8.86 12.55 -5.68
CA GLY A 88 7.54 13.12 -5.51
C GLY A 88 7.27 13.69 -4.13
N THR A 89 6.00 13.68 -3.75
CA THR A 89 5.55 14.13 -2.42
C THR A 89 4.58 13.13 -1.81
N TRP A 90 4.43 13.18 -0.49
CA TRP A 90 3.46 12.36 0.23
C TRP A 90 2.58 13.20 1.14
N THR A 91 1.33 12.77 1.29
CA THR A 91 0.40 13.36 2.25
C THR A 91 -0.40 12.26 2.95
N THR A 92 -1.07 12.61 4.05
CA THR A 92 -1.99 11.70 4.73
C THR A 92 -3.36 12.36 4.87
N VAL A 93 -4.41 11.58 4.69
CA VAL A 93 -5.80 12.06 4.75
C VAL A 93 -6.66 11.14 5.59
N GLY A 94 -7.84 11.63 5.95
CA GLY A 94 -8.87 10.86 6.63
C GLY A 94 -8.74 10.81 8.14
N SER A 95 -9.82 10.41 8.78
CA SER A 95 -9.97 10.34 10.25
C SER A 95 -10.63 9.05 10.73
N THR A 96 -11.14 8.23 9.81
CA THR A 96 -11.81 6.95 10.08
C THR A 96 -11.15 5.83 9.28
N ALA A 97 -11.37 4.57 9.66
CA ALA A 97 -10.85 3.41 8.92
C ALA A 97 -11.20 3.44 7.42
N ALA A 98 -12.40 3.94 7.08
CA ALA A 98 -12.86 3.98 5.70
C ALA A 98 -12.01 4.91 4.81
N ASN A 99 -11.61 6.07 5.34
CA ASN A 99 -10.98 7.14 4.57
C ASN A 99 -9.52 7.46 4.93
N SER A 100 -8.95 6.82 5.96
CA SER A 100 -7.54 7.00 6.33
C SER A 100 -6.61 6.43 5.28
N LYS A 101 -5.78 7.28 4.66
CA LYS A 101 -4.88 6.89 3.57
C LYS A 101 -3.58 7.69 3.59
N ALA A 102 -2.49 7.06 3.18
CA ALA A 102 -1.28 7.72 2.72
C ALA A 102 -1.37 7.89 1.20
N ILE A 103 -1.14 9.10 0.72
CA ILE A 103 -1.18 9.48 -0.70
C ILE A 103 0.25 9.78 -1.14
N TYR A 104 0.63 9.23 -2.28
CA TYR A 104 1.93 9.36 -2.90
C TYR A 104 1.70 9.99 -4.27
N ASP A 105 2.19 11.21 -4.45
CA ASP A 105 2.11 11.97 -5.69
C ASP A 105 3.49 11.98 -6.34
N TYR A 106 3.65 11.12 -7.34
CA TYR A 106 4.81 11.10 -8.24
C TYR A 106 4.50 11.97 -9.47
N ASP A 107 5.53 12.38 -10.22
CA ASP A 107 5.38 13.31 -11.36
C ASP A 107 4.27 12.96 -12.36
N ALA A 108 4.01 11.67 -12.60
CA ALA A 108 3.03 11.20 -13.57
C ALA A 108 1.84 10.43 -12.97
N SER A 109 1.87 10.14 -11.67
CA SER A 109 0.94 9.18 -11.07
C SER A 109 0.73 9.41 -9.59
N THR A 110 -0.52 9.30 -9.16
CA THR A 110 -0.90 9.34 -7.74
C THR A 110 -1.36 7.97 -7.28
N PHE A 111 -0.84 7.51 -6.15
CA PHE A 111 -1.27 6.28 -5.50
C PHE A 111 -1.77 6.56 -4.08
N SER A 112 -2.85 5.89 -3.68
CA SER A 112 -3.41 6.04 -2.33
C SER A 112 -3.49 4.69 -1.64
N TYR A 113 -2.84 4.56 -0.48
CA TYR A 113 -2.76 3.30 0.26
C TYR A 113 -3.42 3.43 1.64
N LYS A 114 -4.20 2.43 2.03
CA LYS A 114 -4.43 2.14 3.45
C LYS A 114 -3.20 1.43 4.00
N VAL A 115 -2.79 1.77 5.21
CA VAL A 115 -1.65 1.12 5.86
C VAL A 115 -2.16 0.22 6.98
N TRP A 116 -1.74 -1.04 6.95
CA TRP A 116 -2.09 -2.04 7.94
C TRP A 116 -0.84 -2.46 8.68
N GLN A 117 -0.89 -2.45 10.01
CA GLN A 117 0.18 -2.95 10.85
C GLN A 117 -0.07 -4.42 11.15
N ASN A 118 0.96 -5.25 10.98
CA ASN A 118 1.01 -6.64 11.38
C ASN A 118 1.90 -6.81 12.61
N GLY A 119 1.34 -7.35 13.69
CA GLY A 119 2.07 -7.55 14.95
C GLY A 119 2.27 -6.27 15.75
N THR A 120 3.26 -6.29 16.66
CA THR A 120 3.50 -5.20 17.61
C THR A 120 4.90 -4.59 17.44
N PRO A 121 5.04 -3.26 17.50
CA PRO A 121 6.35 -2.61 17.53
C PRO A 121 7.24 -3.16 18.66
N PRO A 122 8.58 -3.19 18.48
CA PRO A 122 9.32 -2.64 17.33
C PRO A 122 9.38 -3.57 16.10
N ASN A 123 8.92 -4.82 16.23
CA ASN A 123 9.05 -5.83 15.18
C ASN A 123 7.84 -5.88 14.22
N ALA A 124 6.97 -4.88 14.27
CA ALA A 124 5.80 -4.82 13.40
C ALA A 124 6.24 -4.62 11.94
N THR A 125 5.54 -5.29 11.04
CA THR A 125 5.61 -5.01 9.60
C THR A 125 4.35 -4.31 9.15
N TYR A 126 4.40 -3.71 7.96
CA TYR A 126 3.31 -2.91 7.43
C TYR A 126 2.94 -3.33 6.02
N ASP A 127 1.65 -3.34 5.74
CA ASP A 127 1.13 -3.59 4.39
C ASP A 127 0.49 -2.32 3.85
N PHE A 128 0.90 -1.93 2.64
CA PHE A 128 0.35 -0.79 1.90
C PHE A 128 -0.63 -1.32 0.87
N CYS A 129 -1.88 -0.92 1.03
CA CYS A 129 -3.03 -1.56 0.41
C CYS A 129 -3.85 -0.58 -0.42
N ASN A 130 -3.93 -0.78 -1.73
CA ASN A 130 -4.89 -0.10 -2.60
C ASN A 130 -5.72 -1.13 -3.39
N ALA A 131 -6.53 -0.67 -4.36
CA ALA A 131 -7.44 -1.56 -5.10
C ALA A 131 -6.74 -2.51 -6.10
N THR A 132 -5.53 -2.17 -6.53
CA THR A 132 -4.80 -2.88 -7.61
C THR A 132 -3.44 -3.41 -7.16
N THR A 133 -2.88 -2.84 -6.10
CA THR A 133 -1.52 -3.05 -5.65
C THR A 133 -1.52 -3.29 -4.16
N ILE A 134 -0.83 -4.35 -3.75
CA ILE A 134 -0.56 -4.65 -2.36
C ILE A 134 0.95 -4.80 -2.19
N ILE A 135 1.51 -3.99 -1.30
CA ILE A 135 2.92 -4.09 -0.89
C ILE A 135 2.91 -4.66 0.52
N THR A 136 3.49 -5.84 0.69
CA THR A 136 3.43 -6.59 1.96
C THR A 136 4.75 -6.58 2.71
N ASN A 137 4.69 -6.78 4.02
CA ASN A 137 5.85 -6.97 4.89
C ASN A 137 6.84 -5.80 4.86
N ALA A 138 6.35 -4.59 4.64
CA ALA A 138 7.19 -3.41 4.65
C ALA A 138 7.75 -3.16 6.05
N GLN A 139 9.04 -2.83 6.12
CA GLN A 139 9.70 -2.36 7.32
C GLN A 139 9.84 -0.84 7.27
N LEU A 140 9.83 -0.19 8.42
CA LEU A 140 10.07 1.26 8.53
C LEU A 140 11.40 1.49 9.22
N VAL A 141 12.36 2.04 8.48
CA VAL A 141 13.70 2.37 8.97
C VAL A 141 13.76 3.85 9.29
N THR A 142 14.25 4.24 10.47
CA THR A 142 14.37 5.67 10.83
C THR A 142 15.42 6.37 9.97
N GLY A 143 15.11 7.58 9.51
CA GLY A 143 15.99 8.43 8.72
C GLY A 143 15.98 8.06 7.24
N SER A 144 16.68 8.87 6.43
CA SER A 144 16.93 8.58 5.02
C SER A 144 18.08 7.58 4.94
N ASN A 145 17.75 6.31 5.17
CA ASN A 145 18.68 5.19 5.18
C ASN A 145 18.21 4.11 4.21
N GLY A 146 19.17 3.33 3.71
CA GLY A 146 18.90 2.18 2.86
C GLY A 146 18.29 1.03 3.65
N CYS A 147 17.57 0.19 2.91
CA CYS A 147 16.94 -0.99 3.42
C CYS A 147 17.98 -2.11 3.63
N PRO A 148 17.82 -2.93 4.69
CA PRO A 148 18.73 -4.02 5.00
C PRO A 148 18.71 -5.16 3.97
#